data_AF-A0A8S3F8P2-F1
#
_entry.id   AF-A0A8S3F8P2-F1
#
_cell.length_a   1.000
_cell.length_b   1.000
_cell.length_c   1.000
_cell.angle_alpha   90.00
_cell.angle_beta   90.00
_cell.angle_gamma   90.00
#
_symmetry.space_group_name_H-M   'P 1'
#
loop_
_entity.id
_entity.type
_entity.pdbx_description
1 polymer ?
#
loop_
_entity_poly.entity_id
_entity_poly.type
_entity_poly.pdbx_seq_one_letter_code
_entity_poly.pdbx_strand_id
1 'polypeptide(L)'
;VQLDFTDGALRSIAKKALQRKTGARGLRSILESILLEPMFDIPESDIVGVQVDEEAVKINKCPEYIRSRPATSPEDTNTKSSASIEIKNTDDNDNKISMPTG
;
A
#
# COMPACT_ATOMS: atom_id res chain seq x y z
N VAL A 1 5.06 -6.47 20.71
CA VAL A 1 4.84 -5.68 19.48
C VAL A 1 6.16 -5.59 18.75
N GLN A 2 6.23 -6.13 17.53
CA GLN A 2 7.39 -6.08 16.64
C GLN A 2 7.25 -4.90 15.69
N LEU A 3 8.34 -4.20 15.37
CA LEU A 3 8.33 -3.08 14.43
C LEU A 3 9.38 -3.34 13.36
N ASP A 4 8.93 -3.46 12.12
CA ASP A 4 9.78 -3.74 10.96
C ASP A 4 9.68 -2.62 9.92
N PHE A 5 10.80 -2.34 9.28
CA PHE A 5 10.88 -1.35 8.20
C PHE A 5 11.38 -2.05 6.94
N THR A 6 10.73 -1.78 5.81
CA THR A 6 11.29 -2.22 4.53
C THR A 6 12.50 -1.37 4.15
N ASP A 7 13.38 -1.93 3.34
CA ASP A 7 14.53 -1.21 2.76
C ASP A 7 14.12 0.09 2.04
N GLY A 8 12.97 0.07 1.37
CA GLY A 8 12.40 1.25 0.70
C GLY A 8 11.96 2.32 1.70
N ALA A 9 11.37 1.92 2.82
CA ALA A 9 11.00 2.82 3.91
C ALA A 9 12.24 3.55 4.46
N LEU A 10 13.30 2.81 4.78
CA LEU A 10 14.54 3.38 5.32
C LEU A 10 15.16 4.41 4.37
N ARG A 11 15.26 4.10 3.08
CA ARG A 11 15.78 5.02 2.06
C ARG A 11 14.90 6.27 1.93
N SER A 12 13.58 6.11 1.95
CA SER A 12 12.64 7.23 1.87
C SER A 12 12.70 8.12 3.11
N ILE A 13 12.84 7.55 4.31
CA ILE A 13 12.99 8.32 5.55
C ILE A 13 14.27 9.17 5.48
N ALA A 14 15.40 8.58 5.08
CA ALA A 14 16.66 9.29 4.92
C ALA A 14 16.56 10.43 3.89
N LYS A 15 15.93 10.18 2.74
CA LYS A 15 15.72 11.19 1.69
C LYS A 15 14.83 12.34 2.17
N LYS A 16 13.73 12.03 2.87
CA LYS A 16 12.80 13.03 3.42
C LYS A 16 13.47 13.88 4.51
N ALA A 17 14.30 13.28 5.35
CA ALA A 17 15.09 14.00 6.35
C ALA A 17 16.12 14.96 5.70
N LEU A 18 16.79 14.51 4.64
CA LEU A 18 17.74 15.33 3.88
C LEU A 18 17.04 16.54 3.23
N GLN A 19 15.87 16.32 2.62
CA GLN A 19 15.07 17.40 2.00
C GLN A 19 14.64 18.46 3.01
N ARG A 20 14.29 18.05 4.24
CA ARG A 20 13.91 18.98 5.31
C ARG A 20 15.09 19.78 5.89
N LYS A 21 16.34 19.51 5.48
CA LYS A 21 17.57 20.17 5.97
C LYS A 21 17.73 20.16 7.50
N THR A 22 17.06 19.23 8.17
CA THR A 22 17.05 19.10 9.64
C THR A 22 18.08 18.09 10.15
N GLY A 23 18.82 17.44 9.25
CA GLY A 23 19.83 16.44 9.59
C GLY A 23 19.25 15.28 10.43
N ALA A 24 20.01 14.76 11.39
CA ALA A 24 19.59 13.65 12.24
C ALA A 24 18.34 13.97 13.10
N ARG A 25 18.10 15.23 13.45
CA ARG A 25 16.88 15.64 14.18
C ARG A 25 15.62 15.46 13.33
N GLY A 26 15.75 15.57 12.01
CA GLY A 26 14.66 15.34 11.06
C GLY A 26 14.14 13.91 11.07
N LEU A 27 15.02 12.93 11.28
CA LEU A 27 14.66 11.51 11.29
C LEU A 27 13.66 11.21 12.40
N ARG A 28 13.91 11.73 13.62
CA ARG A 28 13.01 11.53 14.76
C ARG A 28 11.62 12.08 14.48
N SER A 29 11.52 13.31 13.95
CA SER A 29 10.23 13.93 13.63
C SER A 29 9.45 13.15 12.56
N ILE A 30 10.14 12.59 11.56
CA ILE A 30 9.52 11.75 10.53
C ILE A 30 9.00 10.44 11.14
N LEU A 31 9.82 9.78 11.97
CA LEU A 31 9.42 8.56 12.66
C LEU A 31 8.24 8.80 13.61
N GLU A 32 8.27 9.86 14.41
CA GLU A 32 7.14 10.24 15.27
C GLU A 32 5.86 10.44 14.45
N SER A 33 5.93 11.08 13.28
CA SER A 33 4.74 11.26 12.45
C SER A 33 4.15 9.96 11.89
N ILE A 34 5.00 8.96 11.60
CA ILE A 34 4.57 7.68 11.05
C ILE A 34 4.04 6.76 12.16
N LEU A 35 4.67 6.81 13.33
CA LEU A 35 4.38 5.90 14.44
C LEU A 35 3.31 6.43 15.39
N LEU A 36 2.90 7.70 15.27
CA LEU A 36 1.90 8.29 16.16
C LEU A 36 0.60 7.49 16.19
N GLU A 37 0.04 7.20 15.02
CA GLU A 37 -1.23 6.45 14.89
C GLU A 37 -1.10 5.00 15.38
N PRO A 38 -0.08 4.22 14.96
CA PRO A 38 0.19 2.90 15.55
C PRO A 38 0.32 2.92 17.09
N MET A 39 0.92 3.95 17.67
CA MET A 39 1.04 4.05 19.14
C MET A 39 -0.30 4.18 19.85
N PHE A 40 -1.34 4.70 19.19
CA PHE A 40 -2.70 4.80 19.73
C PHE A 40 -3.54 3.56 19.40
N ASP A 41 -3.34 2.94 18.25
CA ASP A 41 -4.14 1.79 17.80
C ASP A 41 -3.71 0.47 18.45
N ILE A 42 -2.44 0.34 18.80
CA ILE A 42 -1.87 -0.89 19.37
C ILE A 42 -2.38 -1.20 20.79
N PRO A 43 -2.44 -0.23 21.74
CA PRO A 43 -2.99 -0.48 23.06
C PRO A 43 -4.38 -1.14 23.00
N GLU A 44 -4.60 -2.17 23.81
CA GLU A 44 -5.88 -2.91 23.89
C GLU A 44 -6.32 -3.62 22.58
N SER A 45 -5.46 -3.72 21.57
CA SER A 45 -5.73 -4.42 20.30
C SER A 45 -5.12 -5.83 20.25
N ASP A 46 -5.38 -6.56 19.16
CA ASP A 46 -4.78 -7.86 18.84
C ASP A 46 -3.52 -7.76 17.95
N ILE A 47 -3.00 -6.54 17.77
CA ILE A 47 -1.84 -6.23 16.94
C ILE A 47 -0.55 -6.66 17.64
N VAL A 48 0.22 -7.51 16.98
CA VAL A 48 1.53 -7.99 17.45
C VAL A 48 2.70 -7.42 16.68
N GLY A 49 2.46 -6.80 15.53
CA GLY A 49 3.52 -6.17 14.75
C GLY A 49 3.04 -5.02 13.89
N VAL A 50 3.99 -4.17 13.50
CA VAL A 50 3.78 -3.02 12.61
C VAL A 50 4.87 -3.09 11.55
N GLN A 51 4.48 -3.07 10.29
CA GLN A 51 5.39 -3.02 9.16
C GLN A 51 5.26 -1.67 8.43
N VAL A 52 6.36 -0.94 8.36
CA VAL A 52 6.45 0.36 7.69
C VAL A 52 7.09 0.16 6.31
N ASP A 53 6.35 0.53 5.26
CA ASP A 53 6.81 0.47 3.89
C ASP A 53 7.18 1.85 3.32
N GLU A 54 7.61 1.87 2.06
CA GLU A 54 8.00 3.11 1.40
C GLU A 54 6.83 4.08 1.20
N GLU A 55 5.62 3.56 0.97
CA GLU A 55 4.42 4.37 0.77
C GLU A 55 4.01 5.08 2.05
N ALA A 56 4.00 4.37 3.19
CA ALA A 56 3.75 4.94 4.51
C ALA A 56 4.63 6.17 4.77
N VAL A 57 5.89 6.15 4.31
CA VAL A 57 6.81 7.28 4.45
C VAL A 57 6.52 8.41 3.44
N LYS A 58 6.21 8.08 2.18
CA LYS A 58 6.03 9.08 1.12
C LYS A 58 4.72 9.85 1.24
N ILE A 59 3.62 9.11 1.40
CA ILE A 59 2.25 9.66 1.40
C ILE A 59 1.65 9.75 2.80
N ASN A 60 2.43 9.47 3.86
CA ASN A 60 1.95 9.43 5.25
C ASN A 60 0.73 8.51 5.42
N LYS A 61 0.75 7.35 4.76
CA LYS A 61 -0.27 6.31 4.91
C LYS A 61 -0.05 5.55 6.22
N CYS A 62 -1.13 5.04 6.81
CA CYS A 62 -1.08 4.16 7.97
C CYS A 62 -0.19 2.92 7.67
N PRO A 63 0.75 2.57 8.56
CA PRO A 63 1.54 1.34 8.43
C PRO A 63 0.68 0.08 8.44
N GLU A 64 1.25 -1.03 7.97
CA GLU A 64 0.56 -2.33 7.95
C GLU A 64 0.64 -3.00 9.33
N TYR A 65 -0.48 -3.56 9.81
CA TYR A 65 -0.56 -4.22 11.12
C TYR A 65 -0.55 -5.74 10.99
N ILE A 66 0.28 -6.40 11.80
CA ILE A 66 0.39 -7.85 11.91
C ILE A 66 -0.34 -8.28 13.18
N ARG A 67 -1.26 -9.25 13.08
CA ARG A 67 -2.10 -9.73 14.20
C ARG A 67 -1.73 -11.16 14.63
N SER A 68 -1.84 -11.45 15.93
CA SER A 68 -1.42 -12.76 16.50
C SER A 68 -2.31 -13.93 16.09
N ARG A 69 -3.58 -13.64 15.78
CA ARG A 69 -4.48 -14.62 15.19
C ARG A 69 -4.45 -14.38 13.68
N PRO A 70 -4.15 -15.39 12.84
CA PRO A 70 -4.47 -15.28 11.43
C PRO A 70 -5.99 -15.08 11.39
N ALA A 71 -6.43 -13.86 11.07
CA ALA A 71 -7.82 -13.60 10.78
C ALA A 71 -8.15 -14.43 9.54
N THR A 72 -8.80 -15.57 9.74
CA THR A 72 -9.51 -16.24 8.65
C THR A 72 -10.74 -15.38 8.31
N SER A 73 -10.55 -14.30 7.56
CA SER A 73 -11.62 -13.55 6.87
C SER A 73 -11.02 -12.71 5.73
N PRO A 74 -11.33 -12.99 4.46
CA PRO A 74 -10.89 -12.20 3.30
C PRO A 74 -11.85 -11.03 3.03
N GLU A 75 -11.75 -9.95 3.78
CA GLU A 75 -12.41 -8.64 3.55
C GLU A 75 -11.54 -7.63 4.32
N ASP A 76 -10.65 -6.84 3.71
CA ASP A 76 -10.98 -5.64 2.94
C ASP A 76 -9.82 -5.22 2.01
N THR A 77 -9.88 -5.59 0.73
CA THR A 77 -9.26 -4.82 -0.36
C THR A 77 -10.36 -4.28 -1.26
N ASN A 78 -11.17 -3.35 -0.74
CA ASN A 78 -12.02 -2.54 -1.59
C ASN A 78 -11.20 -1.40 -2.20
N THR A 79 -10.40 -1.73 -3.22
CA THR A 79 -9.92 -0.75 -4.20
C THR A 79 -10.88 -0.72 -5.38
N LYS A 80 -11.90 0.14 -5.30
CA LYS A 80 -12.54 0.81 -6.44
C LYS A 80 -12.54 2.30 -6.05
N SER A 81 -12.04 3.24 -6.84
CA SER A 81 -12.39 3.48 -8.24
C SER A 81 -11.50 4.61 -8.75
N SER A 82 -10.74 4.39 -9.82
CA SER A 82 -10.55 5.35 -10.92
C SER A 82 -9.51 4.82 -11.92
N ALA A 83 -9.98 4.24 -13.02
CA ALA A 83 -9.44 4.47 -14.36
C ALA A 83 -10.18 3.57 -15.35
N SER A 84 -11.03 4.18 -16.17
CA SER A 84 -11.50 3.63 -17.43
C SER A 84 -10.31 3.38 -18.35
N ILE A 85 -10.13 2.16 -18.87
CA ILE A 85 -9.62 1.96 -20.23
C ILE A 85 -10.36 0.77 -20.86
N GLU A 86 -11.00 1.08 -21.97
CA GLU A 86 -11.68 0.21 -22.92
C GLU A 86 -10.66 -0.28 -23.95
N ILE A 87 -10.39 -1.59 -24.03
CA ILE A 87 -9.88 -2.24 -25.25
C ILE A 87 -10.43 -3.68 -25.30
N LYS A 88 -11.46 -3.91 -26.11
CA LYS A 88 -11.75 -5.25 -26.65
C LYS A 88 -11.04 -5.36 -27.98
N ASN A 89 -10.03 -6.19 -28.06
CA ASN A 89 -9.56 -6.75 -29.33
C ASN A 89 -9.24 -8.22 -29.14
N THR A 90 -9.81 -9.02 -30.04
CA THR A 90 -9.12 -9.99 -30.91
C THR A 90 -9.96 -11.26 -31.01
N ASP A 91 -10.58 -11.36 -32.18
CA ASP A 91 -10.70 -12.53 -33.04
C ASP A 91 -11.20 -13.83 -32.41
N ASP A 92 -12.46 -14.15 -32.70
CA ASP A 92 -12.79 -15.53 -33.00
C ASP A 92 -13.44 -15.63 -34.37
N ASN A 93 -12.95 -16.65 -35.05
CA ASN A 93 -12.92 -16.86 -36.48
C ASN A 93 -14.11 -17.74 -36.92
N ASP A 94 -14.40 -17.69 -38.21
CA ASP A 94 -15.21 -18.62 -38.99
C ASP A 94 -16.72 -18.72 -38.67
N ASN A 95 -17.56 -18.19 -39.58
CA ASN A 95 -18.28 -19.10 -40.48
C ASN A 95 -18.79 -18.37 -41.74
N LYS A 96 -18.34 -18.90 -42.88
CA LYS A 96 -18.55 -18.42 -44.24
C LYS A 96 -19.65 -19.26 -44.90
N ILE A 97 -20.83 -18.70 -45.13
CA ILE A 97 -21.88 -19.32 -45.98
C ILE A 97 -22.55 -18.17 -46.76
N SER A 98 -22.05 -17.84 -47.96
CA SER A 98 -22.54 -18.28 -49.28
C SER A 98 -23.81 -17.55 -49.76
N MET A 99 -23.67 -16.95 -50.96
CA MET A 99 -24.60 -16.13 -51.76
C MET A 99 -25.78 -16.96 -52.35
N PRO A 100 -26.62 -16.50 -53.34
CA PRO A 100 -26.71 -15.20 -54.03
C PRO A 100 -28.13 -14.66 -54.38
N THR A 101 -28.12 -13.49 -55.02
CA THR A 101 -29.02 -12.98 -56.08
C THR A 101 -30.34 -12.31 -55.70
N GLY A 102 -30.53 -11.14 -56.35
CA GLY A 102 -31.73 -10.30 -56.35
C GLY A 102 -31.37 -8.90 -56.80
#